data_AF-A0A957QFW8-F1
#
_entry.id   AF-A0A957QFW8-F1
#
_cell.length_a   1.000
_cell.length_b   1.000
_cell.length_c   1.000
_cell.angle_alpha   90.00
_cell.angle_beta   90.00
_cell.angle_gamma   90.00
#
_symmetry.space_group_name_H-M   'P 1'
#
loop_
_entity.id
_entity.type
_entity.pdbx_description
1 polymer ?
#
loop_
_entity_poly.entity_id
_entity_poly.type
_entity_poly.pdbx_seq_one_letter_code
_entity_poly.pdbx_strand_id
1 'polypeptide(L)' 'GVYTQQEAGEIIFNFTGRITNGQLQTNSESQAFQWLPAGSPPDNALSNDVERIRDAVETPDLTVFKTQKSERLSA' A
#
# COMPACT_ATOMS: atom_id res chain seq x y z
N GLY A 1 -5.19 -0.64 -8.48
CA GLY A 1 -5.80 -1.89 -8.00
C GLY A 1 -6.96 -1.60 -7.06
N VAL A 2 -7.94 -2.49 -6.99
CA VAL A 2 -9.12 -2.40 -6.12
C VAL A 2 -9.18 -3.65 -5.24
N TYR A 3 -9.14 -3.46 -3.93
CA TYR A 3 -9.10 -4.54 -2.95
C TYR A 3 -10.30 -4.42 -2.01
N THR A 4 -11.01 -5.52 -1.77
CA THR A 4 -12.11 -5.54 -0.81
C THR A 4 -11.72 -6.28 0.46
N GLN A 5 -12.13 -5.79 1.63
CA GLN A 5 -12.01 -6.50 2.90
C GLN A 5 -13.41 -6.71 3.48
N GLN A 6 -13.98 -7.90 3.24
CA GLN A 6 -15.38 -8.18 3.55
C GLN A 6 -15.72 -8.05 5.04
N GLU A 7 -14.84 -8.54 5.92
CA GLU A 7 -15.04 -8.50 7.37
C GLU A 7 -15.01 -7.07 7.93
N ALA A 8 -14.23 -6.19 7.31
CA ALA A 8 -14.13 -4.79 7.70
C ALA A 8 -15.15 -3.89 6.97
N GLY A 9 -15.78 -4.38 5.90
CA GLY A 9 -16.66 -3.56 5.05
C GLY A 9 -15.91 -2.48 4.26
N GLU A 10 -14.63 -2.71 3.93
CA GLU A 10 -13.75 -1.72 3.32
C GLU A 10 -13.45 -2.01 1.85
N ILE A 11 -13.23 -0.94 1.08
CA ILE A 11 -12.67 -0.98 -0.27
C ILE A 11 -11.42 -0.10 -0.30
N ILE A 12 -10.28 -0.69 -0.67
CA ILE A 12 -9.00 0.00 -0.82
C ILE A 12 -8.71 0.21 -2.29
N PHE A 13 -8.41 1.44 -2.65
CA PHE A 13 -7.91 1.80 -3.97
C PHE A 13 -6.40 2.06 -3.89
N ASN A 14 -5.62 1.31 -4.68
CA ASN A 14 -4.18 1.48 -4.76
C ASN A 14 -3.77 2.07 -6.12
N PHE A 15 -2.89 3.07 -6.11
CA PHE A 15 -2.42 3.79 -7.29
C PHE A 15 -0.89 3.99 -7.23
N THR A 16 -0.26 4.02 -8.39
CA THR A 16 1.16 4.37 -8.51
C THR A 16 1.31 5.84 -8.88
N GLY A 17 2.28 6.51 -8.27
CA GLY A 17 2.62 7.89 -8.55
C GLY A 17 4.12 8.03 -8.76
N ARG A 18 4.54 8.98 -9.60
CA ARG A 18 5.95 9.35 -9.78
C ARG A 18 6.18 10.75 -9.23
N ILE A 19 7.11 10.88 -8.30
CA ILE A 19 7.60 12.19 -7.86
C ILE A 19 8.61 12.67 -8.92
N THR A 20 8.28 13.76 -9.61
CA THR A 20 9.14 14.39 -10.61
C THR A 20 9.93 15.56 -10.05
N ASN A 21 9.43 16.18 -8.98
CA ASN A 21 10.09 17.25 -8.22
C ASN A 21 9.45 17.37 -6.82
N GLY A 22 10.11 18.09 -5.90
CA GLY A 22 9.63 18.33 -4.54
C GLY A 22 10.12 17.30 -3.51
N GLN A 23 9.70 17.50 -2.27
CA GLN A 23 10.03 16.63 -1.13
C GLN A 23 8.76 16.31 -0.34
N LEU A 24 8.64 15.06 0.10
CA LEU A 24 7.58 14.68 1.04
C LEU A 24 7.80 15.39 2.37
N GLN A 25 6.70 15.85 2.98
CA GLN A 25 6.69 16.51 4.28
C GLN A 25 5.76 15.76 5.22
N THR A 26 6.16 15.65 6.48
CA THR A 26 5.32 15.11 7.55
C THR A 26 4.33 16.16 8.02
N ASN A 27 3.23 15.69 8.61
CA ASN A 27 2.22 16.55 9.24
C ASN A 27 1.59 15.81 10.44
N SER A 28 0.52 16.35 11.00
CA SER A 28 -0.19 15.73 12.12
C SER A 28 -0.79 14.36 11.81
N GLU A 29 -1.07 14.06 10.55
CA GLU A 29 -1.67 12.80 10.08
C GLU A 29 -0.62 11.76 9.65
N SER A 30 0.57 12.21 9.24
CA SER A 30 1.68 11.35 8.85
C SER A 30 2.98 11.85 9.50
N GLN A 31 3.34 11.23 10.62
CA GLN A 31 4.49 11.64 11.42
C GLN A 31 5.83 11.11 10.89
N ALA A 32 5.80 10.12 10.00
CA ALA A 32 7.00 9.51 9.41
C ALA A 32 6.71 8.91 8.03
N PHE A 33 7.71 8.94 7.16
CA PHE A 33 7.75 8.21 5.91
C PHE A 33 9.18 7.74 5.63
N GLN A 34 9.33 6.68 4.84
CA GLN A 34 10.63 6.13 4.46
C GLN A 34 10.65 5.78 2.98
N TRP A 35 11.76 6.09 2.32
CA TRP A 35 12.06 5.59 0.98
C TRP A 35 12.68 4.21 1.08
N LEU A 36 12.06 3.22 0.44
CA LEU A 36 12.50 1.84 0.47
C LEU A 36 12.74 1.31 -0.95
N PRO A 37 13.77 0.47 -1.15
CA PRO A 37 13.95 -0.26 -2.40
C PRO A 37 12.76 -1.18 -2.70
N ALA A 38 12.49 -1.42 -3.98
CA ALA A 38 11.53 -2.44 -4.39
C ALA A 38 11.95 -3.81 -3.86
N GLY A 39 10.99 -4.56 -3.31
CA GLY A 39 11.25 -5.87 -2.69
C GLY A 39 11.84 -5.81 -1.28
N SER A 40 11.97 -4.63 -0.68
CA SER A 40 12.42 -4.45 0.70
C SER A 40 11.36 -3.72 1.53
N PRO A 41 10.21 -4.38 1.83
CA PRO A 41 9.18 -3.78 2.68
C PRO A 41 9.70 -3.55 4.10
N PRO A 42 9.11 -2.60 4.86
CA PRO A 42 9.49 -2.39 6.25
C PRO A 42 9.03 -3.57 7.12
N ASP A 43 9.71 -3.81 8.25
CA ASP A 43 9.45 -4.95 9.14
C ASP A 43 8.03 -4.99 9.72
N ASN A 44 7.37 -3.83 9.81
CA ASN A 44 6.00 -3.69 10.29
C ASN A 44 4.95 -3.74 9.17
N ALA A 45 5.33 -4.01 7.93
CA ALA A 45 4.38 -4.10 6.82
C ALA A 45 3.43 -5.29 7.01
N LEU A 46 2.13 -5.03 6.84
CA LEU A 46 1.13 -6.08 6.78
C LEU A 46 1.25 -6.87 5.48
N SER A 47 0.90 -8.14 5.51
CA SER A 47 1.05 -9.03 4.33
C SER A 47 0.21 -8.52 3.16
N ASN A 48 -0.98 -8.00 3.45
CA ASN A 48 -1.85 -7.35 2.48
C ASN A 48 -1.20 -6.12 1.82
N ASP A 49 -0.45 -5.31 2.57
CA ASP A 49 0.21 -4.11 2.02
C ASP A 49 1.36 -4.50 1.10
N VAL A 50 2.15 -5.50 1.49
CA VAL A 50 3.21 -6.06 0.66
C VAL A 50 2.64 -6.61 -0.65
N GLU A 51 1.53 -7.34 -0.59
CA GLU A 51 0.85 -7.84 -1.80
C GLU A 51 0.39 -6.69 -2.70
N ARG A 52 -0.26 -5.66 -2.14
CA ARG A 52 -0.73 -4.51 -2.93
C ARG A 52 0.41 -3.77 -3.62
N ILE A 53 1.54 -3.59 -2.93
CA ILE A 53 2.74 -2.96 -3.49
C ILE A 53 3.31 -3.84 -4.61
N ARG A 54 3.46 -5.14 -4.38
CA ARG A 54 3.95 -6.09 -5.39
C ARG A 54 3.08 -6.07 -6.64
N ASP A 55 1.77 -6.19 -6.49
CA ASP A 55 0.81 -6.15 -7.60
C ASP A 55 0.96 -4.85 -8.42
N ALA A 56 1.13 -3.71 -7.74
CA ALA A 56 1.31 -2.42 -8.38
C ALA A 56 2.65 -2.27 -9.13
N VAL A 57 3.71 -2.92 -8.65
CA VAL A 57 5.06 -2.87 -9.26
C VAL A 57 5.20 -3.88 -10.41
N GLU A 58 4.65 -5.08 -10.26
CA GLU A 58 4.78 -6.17 -11.25
C GLU A 58 3.78 -6.04 -12.40
N THR A 59 2.63 -5.39 -12.19
CA THR A 59 1.58 -5.24 -13.22
C THR A 59 1.10 -3.79 -13.39
N PRO A 60 2.00 -2.85 -13.72
CA PRO A 60 1.69 -1.40 -13.69
C PRO A 60 0.57 -0.98 -14.65
N ASP A 61 0.35 -1.72 -15.74
CA ASP A 61 -0.65 -1.39 -16.77
C ASP A 61 -2.00 -2.09 -16.57
N LEU A 62 -2.15 -2.90 -15.50
CA LEU A 62 -3.38 -3.65 -15.23
C LEU A 62 -4.00 -3.26 -13.90
N THR A 63 -5.30 -2.99 -13.92
CA THR A 63 -6.05 -2.86 -12.67
C THR A 63 -6.32 -4.23 -12.09
N VAL A 64 -5.62 -4.56 -11.01
CA VAL A 64 -5.88 -5.77 -10.21
C VAL A 64 -7.15 -5.60 -9.36
N PHE A 65 -7.99 -6.64 -9.33
CA PHE A 65 -9.16 -6.74 -8.46
C PHE A 65 -9.03 -7.97 -7.57
N LYS A 66 -9.01 -7.80 -6.25
CA LYS A 66 -8.84 -8.90 -5.28
C LYS A 66 -9.67 -8.72 -4.02
N THR A 67 -9.98 -9.82 -3.36
CA THR A 67 -10.54 -9.83 -1.99
C THR A 67 -9.43 -10.24 -1.03
N GLN A 68 -9.22 -9.46 0.02
CA GLN A 68 -8.22 -9.70 1.06
C GLN A 68 -8.90 -9.93 2.40
N LYS A 69 -8.31 -10.80 3.23
CA LYS A 69 -8.74 -10.95 4.63
C LYS A 69 -8.38 -9.68 5.39
N SER A 70 -9.17 -9.31 6.39
CA SER A 70 -8.84 -8.14 7.17
C SER A 70 -7.62 -8.44 8.05
N GLU A 71 -6.60 -7.59 7.96
CA GLU A 71 -5.40 -7.67 8.78
C GLU A 71 -5.28 -6.36 9.56
N ARG A 72 -5.02 -6.46 10.86
CA ARG A 72 -4.69 -5.32 11.71
C ARG A 72 -3.44 -5.66 12.48
N LEU A 73 -2.54 -4.68 12.62
CA LEU A 73 -1.50 -4.75 13.63
C LEU A 73 -2.20 -4.85 14.99
N SER A 74 -1.86 -5.86 15.79
CA SER A 74 -2.27 -5.92 17.19
C SER A 74 -1.73 -4.68 17.89
N ALA A 75 -2.62 -3.92 18.54
CA ALA A 75 -2.29 -2.71 19.28
C ALA A 75 -1.33 -2.97 20.44
#